data_AF-A0A7V6YH76-F1
#
_entry.id   AF-A0A7V6YH76-F1
#
_cell.length_a   1.000
_cell.length_b   1.000
_cell.length_c   1.000
_cell.angle_alpha   90.00
_cell.angle_beta   90.00
_cell.angle_gamma   90.00
#
_symmetry.space_group_name_H-M   'P 1'
#
loop_
_entity.id
_entity.type
_entity.pdbx_description
1 polymer ?
#
loop_
_entity_poly.entity_id
_entity_poly.type
_entity_poly.pdbx_seq_one_letter_code
_entity_poly.pdbx_strand_id
1 'polypeptide(L)'
;GQIEILDPDSLPVSREQLQEELEMIRQERDYDLAILIVTDLLRDGSELHFAGTINRGVEMAFNIQAGEKSVFLPGVMSRKKQVVPPLQRWLQK
;
A
#
# COMPACT_ATOMS: atom_id res chain seq x y z
N GLY A 1 -4.85 -5.71 2.17
CA GLY A 1 -5.16 -5.83 3.62
C GLY A 1 -4.64 -4.63 4.38
N GLN A 2 -4.74 -4.62 5.72
CA GLN A 2 -4.06 -3.63 6.58
C GLN A 2 -3.49 -4.33 7.82
N ILE A 3 -2.30 -3.91 8.25
CA ILE A 3 -1.60 -4.33 9.45
C ILE A 3 -1.20 -3.06 10.21
N GLU A 4 -1.36 -3.07 11.53
CA GLU A 4 -0.92 -1.99 12.42
C GLU A 4 0.31 -2.47 13.20
N ILE A 5 1.35 -1.65 13.24
CA ILE A 5 2.59 -1.92 13.96
C ILE A 5 2.90 -0.76 14.90
N LEU A 6 3.45 -1.09 16.06
CA LEU A 6 4.03 -0.10 16.97
C LEU A 6 5.50 0.15 16.60
N ASP A 7 6.28 -0.90 16.38
CA ASP A 7 7.70 -0.81 16.05
C ASP A 7 7.94 -1.23 14.58
N PRO A 8 8.59 -0.41 13.73
CA PRO A 8 9.00 -0.80 12.38
C PRO A 8 9.73 -2.16 12.33
N ASP A 9 10.55 -2.44 13.34
CA ASP A 9 11.38 -3.64 13.42
C ASP A 9 10.60 -4.86 13.95
N SER A 10 9.34 -4.67 14.37
CA SER A 10 8.47 -5.76 14.84
C SER A 10 7.92 -6.63 13.70
N LEU A 11 8.07 -6.20 12.44
CA LEU A 11 7.71 -7.04 11.31
C LEU A 11 8.75 -8.17 11.19
N PRO A 12 8.33 -9.44 11.30
CA PRO A 12 9.25 -10.58 11.26
C PRO A 12 9.78 -10.89 9.84
N VAL A 13 9.42 -10.05 8.87
CA VAL A 13 9.68 -10.25 7.44
C VAL A 13 10.16 -8.94 6.83
N SER A 14 11.05 -9.05 5.84
CA SER A 14 11.56 -7.87 5.14
C SER A 14 10.50 -7.25 4.22
N ARG A 15 10.72 -6.01 3.78
CA ARG A 15 9.81 -5.34 2.83
C ARG A 15 9.80 -6.06 1.48
N GLU A 16 10.94 -6.61 1.07
CA GLU A 16 11.07 -7.40 -0.15
C GLU A 16 10.22 -8.67 -0.07
N GLN A 17 10.28 -9.40 1.06
CA GLN A 17 9.45 -10.59 1.28
C GLN A 17 7.96 -10.26 1.29
N LEU A 18 7.56 -9.15 1.92
CA LEU A 18 6.17 -8.67 1.86
C LEU A 18 5.73 -8.38 0.43
N GLN A 19 6.60 -7.77 -0.37
CA GLN A 19 6.31 -7.43 -1.76
C GLN A 19 6.16 -8.69 -2.64
N GLU A 20 7.02 -9.69 -2.43
CA GLU A 20 6.94 -10.99 -3.12
C GLU A 20 5.64 -11.72 -2.78
N GLU A 21 5.30 -11.80 -1.49
CA GLU A 21 4.05 -12.41 -1.03
C GLU A 21 2.83 -11.68 -1.57
N LEU A 22 2.86 -10.35 -1.60
CA LEU A 22 1.76 -9.55 -2.13
C LEU A 22 1.55 -9.80 -3.64
N GLU A 23 2.64 -9.95 -4.40
CA GLU A 23 2.58 -10.29 -5.82
C GLU A 23 2.08 -11.73 -6.05
N MET A 24 2.50 -12.70 -5.21
CA MET A 24 1.96 -14.06 -5.24
C MET A 24 0.45 -14.08 -4.97
N ILE A 25 -0.02 -13.41 -3.91
CA ILE A 25 -1.45 -13.30 -3.59
C ILE A 25 -2.22 -12.65 -4.75
N ARG A 26 -1.65 -11.60 -5.37
CA ARG A 26 -2.26 -10.95 -6.54
C ARG A 26 -2.49 -11.95 -7.67
N GLN A 27 -1.47 -12.74 -8.01
CA GLN A 27 -1.52 -13.73 -9.09
C GLN A 27 -2.44 -14.91 -8.75
N GLU A 28 -2.31 -15.49 -7.56
CA GLU A 28 -3.12 -16.64 -7.12
C GLU A 28 -4.62 -16.33 -7.05
N ARG A 29 -4.97 -15.07 -6.78
CA ARG A 29 -6.36 -14.61 -6.68
C ARG A 29 -6.86 -13.90 -7.93
N ASP A 30 -6.03 -13.81 -8.97
CA ASP A 30 -6.32 -13.12 -10.23
C ASP A 30 -6.81 -11.67 -10.01
N TYR A 31 -6.11 -10.93 -9.16
CA TYR A 31 -6.38 -9.51 -8.92
C TYR A 31 -5.59 -8.62 -9.89
N ASP A 32 -6.23 -7.59 -10.42
CA ASP A 32 -5.54 -6.56 -11.21
C ASP A 32 -4.54 -5.76 -10.36
N LEU A 33 -4.89 -5.54 -9.09
CA LEU A 33 -4.13 -4.76 -8.13
C LEU A 33 -4.35 -5.29 -6.71
N ALA A 34 -3.26 -5.60 -6.01
CA ALA A 34 -3.27 -5.94 -4.59
C ALA A 34 -2.55 -4.85 -3.80
N ILE A 35 -3.14 -4.43 -2.68
CA ILE A 35 -2.57 -3.39 -1.80
C ILE A 35 -2.52 -3.89 -0.37
N LEU A 36 -1.37 -3.71 0.27
CA LEU A 36 -1.15 -3.89 1.70
C LEU A 36 -0.80 -2.56 2.33
N ILE A 37 -1.49 -2.23 3.42
CA ILE A 37 -1.24 -1.01 4.19
C ILE A 37 -0.58 -1.41 5.50
N VAL A 38 0.60 -0.88 5.78
CA VAL A 38 1.30 -1.06 7.05
C VAL A 38 1.27 0.28 7.78
N THR A 39 0.43 0.37 8.80
CA THR A 39 0.26 1.58 9.62
C THR A 39 1.26 1.55 10.75
N ASP A 40 2.16 2.52 10.77
CA ASP A 40 3.19 2.72 11.79
C ASP A 40 2.71 3.81 12.76
N LEU A 41 2.40 3.38 13.99
CA LEU A 41 1.85 4.24 15.02
C LEU A 41 2.91 5.18 15.63
N LEU A 42 4.20 4.84 15.58
CA LEU A 42 5.27 5.71 16.09
C LEU A 42 5.66 6.78 15.07
N ARG A 43 5.59 6.47 13.78
CA ARG A 43 5.87 7.42 12.69
C ARG A 43 4.66 8.22 12.23
N ASP A 44 3.53 8.06 12.93
CA ASP A 44 2.27 8.70 12.63
C ASP A 44 1.85 8.60 11.15
N GLY A 45 1.94 7.41 10.55
CA GLY A 45 1.66 7.27 9.12
C GLY A 45 1.47 5.83 8.65
N SER A 46 1.24 5.67 7.35
CA SER A 46 1.08 4.35 6.74
C SER A 46 1.96 4.20 5.52
N GLU A 47 2.63 3.07 5.41
CA GLU A 47 3.26 2.62 4.18
C GLU A 47 2.26 1.82 3.36
N LEU A 48 2.08 2.19 2.09
CA LEU A 48 1.24 1.49 1.14
C LEU A 48 2.16 0.67 0.23
N HIS A 49 2.09 -0.65 0.35
CA HIS A 49 2.71 -1.61 -0.55
C HIS A 49 1.69 -2.02 -1.61
N PHE A 50 2.10 -2.09 -2.86
CA PHE A 50 1.21 -2.42 -3.97
C PHE A 50 1.87 -3.37 -4.98
N ALA A 51 1.05 -4.27 -5.53
CA ALA A 51 1.44 -5.27 -6.52
C ALA A 51 0.46 -5.21 -7.69
N GLY A 52 0.97 -5.23 -8.92
CA GLY A 52 0.19 -4.97 -10.14
C GLY A 52 0.32 -3.54 -10.65
N THR A 53 -0.53 -3.16 -11.59
CA THR A 53 -0.44 -1.84 -12.25
C THR A 53 -1.35 -0.84 -11.56
N ILE A 54 -0.79 0.28 -11.12
CA ILE A 54 -1.55 1.45 -10.69
C ILE A 54 -1.65 2.44 -11.86
N ASN A 55 -2.78 3.14 -11.97
CA ASN A 55 -2.91 4.18 -12.99
C ASN A 55 -2.29 5.50 -12.52
N ARG A 56 -2.02 6.39 -13.48
CA ARG A 56 -1.42 7.71 -13.23
C ARG A 56 -2.20 8.56 -12.23
N GLY A 57 -3.51 8.36 -12.11
CA GLY A 57 -4.34 9.05 -11.11
C GLY A 57 -3.99 8.64 -9.69
N VAL A 58 -3.78 7.34 -9.45
CA VAL A 58 -3.33 6.80 -8.16
C VAL A 58 -1.90 7.25 -7.85
N GLU A 59 -1.00 7.22 -8.84
CA GLU A 59 0.37 7.71 -8.68
C GLU A 59 0.40 9.16 -8.20
N MET A 60 -0.37 10.04 -8.87
CA MET A 60 -0.46 11.45 -8.50
C MET A 60 -1.15 11.66 -7.15
N ALA A 61 -2.17 10.86 -6.81
CA ALA A 61 -2.91 11.01 -5.56
C ALA A 61 -2.07 10.69 -4.32
N PHE A 62 -1.11 9.78 -4.45
CA PHE A 62 -0.23 9.36 -3.36
C PHE A 62 1.23 9.77 -3.56
N ASN A 63 1.52 10.55 -4.61
CA ASN A 63 2.86 10.99 -4.97
C ASN A 63 3.87 9.84 -5.13
N ILE A 64 3.43 8.76 -5.80
CA ILE A 64 4.23 7.58 -6.11
C ILE A 64 5.06 7.84 -7.36
N GLN A 65 6.35 7.53 -7.31
CA GLN A 65 7.22 7.64 -8.48
C GLN A 65 7.15 6.36 -9.34
N ALA A 66 7.40 6.51 -10.65
CA ALA A 66 7.38 5.38 -11.57
C ALA A 66 8.44 4.33 -11.17
N GLY A 67 8.01 3.08 -11.00
CA GLY A 67 8.86 1.96 -10.61
C GLY A 67 8.95 1.72 -9.09
N GLU A 68 8.37 2.60 -8.27
CA GLU A 68 8.19 2.30 -6.85
C GLU A 68 7.14 1.20 -6.67
N LYS A 69 7.29 0.42 -5.60
CA LYS A 69 6.34 -0.63 -5.20
C LYS A 69 5.72 -0.37 -3.83
N SER A 70 6.25 0.63 -3.12
CA SER A 70 5.65 1.15 -1.89
C SER A 70 5.82 2.66 -1.79
N VAL A 71 4.98 3.29 -0.97
CA VAL A 71 5.09 4.72 -0.63
C VAL A 71 4.71 4.93 0.83
N PHE A 72 5.48 5.77 1.54
CA PHE A 72 5.13 6.18 2.90
C PHE A 72 4.26 7.45 2.89
N LEU A 73 3.10 7.37 3.54
CA LEU A 73 2.14 8.46 3.64
C LEU A 73 2.07 8.98 5.09
N PRO A 74 2.75 10.10 5.40
CA PRO A 74 2.69 10.69 6.74
C PRO A 74 1.27 11.20 7.04
N GLY A 75 0.81 11.00 8.27
CA GLY A 75 -0.52 11.40 8.76
C GLY A 75 -1.68 10.53 8.26
N VAL A 76 -1.40 9.47 7.50
CA VAL A 76 -2.42 8.54 7.03
C VAL A 76 -2.58 7.38 8.01
N MET A 77 -3.72 7.35 8.69
CA MET A 77 -4.05 6.34 9.71
C MET A 77 -5.35 5.59 9.39
N SER A 78 -6.26 6.21 8.63
CA SER A 78 -7.58 5.65 8.35
C SER A 78 -7.72 5.25 6.89
N ARG A 79 -7.52 3.96 6.59
CA ARG A 79 -7.74 3.41 5.25
C ARG A 79 -9.09 3.80 4.65
N LYS A 80 -10.18 3.69 5.42
CA LYS A 80 -11.55 3.94 4.94
C LYS A 80 -11.78 5.41 4.55
N LYS A 81 -11.11 6.36 5.22
CA LYS A 81 -11.31 7.79 4.99
C LYS A 81 -10.26 8.38 4.03
N GLN A 82 -9.03 7.87 4.06
CA GLN A 82 -7.88 8.53 3.44
C GLN A 82 -7.32 7.75 2.23
N VAL A 83 -7.44 6.41 2.21
CA VAL A 83 -6.82 5.58 1.16
C VAL A 83 -7.84 5.04 0.17
N VAL A 84 -8.96 4.50 0.66
CA VAL A 84 -10.00 3.90 -0.19
C VAL A 84 -10.67 4.93 -1.12
N PRO A 85 -11.07 6.13 -0.68
CA PRO A 85 -11.77 7.07 -1.56
C PRO A 85 -10.93 7.54 -2.76
N PRO A 86 -9.63 7.90 -2.62
CA PRO A 86 -8.77 8.17 -3.77
C PRO A 86 -8.62 6.96 -4.69
N LEU A 87 -8.37 5.76 -4.15
CA LEU A 87 -8.23 4.55 -4.97
C LEU A 87 -9.48 4.26 -5.79
N GLN A 88 -10.67 4.29 -5.17
CA GLN A 88 -11.93 4.07 -5.89
C GLN A 88 -12.16 5.11 -6.98
N ARG A 89 -11.89 6.39 -6.69
CA ARG A 89 -12.06 7.48 -7.66
C ARG A 89 -11.22 7.28 -8.91
N TRP A 90 -9.99 6.76 -8.74
CA TRP A 90 -9.04 6.65 -9.84
C TRP A 90 -9.10 5.29 -10.53
N LEU A 91 -9.29 4.17 -9.82
CA LEU A 91 -9.36 2.84 -10.41
C LEU A 91 -10.64 2.56 -11.20
N GLN A 92 -11.72 3.30 -10.95
CA GLN A 92 -12.99 3.18 -11.68
C GLN A 92 -13.04 4.02 -12.97
N LYS A 93 -11.96 4.74 -13.30
CA LYS A 93 -11.82 5.54 -14.52
C LYS A 93 -10.81 4.91 -15.45
#